data_AF-A0A650LPH6-F1
#
_entry.id   AF-A0A650LPH6-F1
#
_cell.length_a   1.000
_cell.length_b   1.000
_cell.length_c   1.000
_cell.angle_alpha   90.00
_cell.angle_beta   90.00
_cell.angle_gamma   90.00
#
_symmetry.space_group_name_H-M   'P 1'
#
loop_
_entity.id
_entity.type
_entity.pdbx_description
1 polymer ?
#
loop_
_entity_poly.entity_id
_entity_poly.type
_entity_poly.pdbx_seq_one_letter_code
_entity_poly.pdbx_strand_id
1 'polypeptide(L)'
;MLIKNCKIIKLDHIELGSVLIEDGKIQELNPANYECNEVIDANGLFLSPGFIDIHIHGAGGYDTMDGTVDAIDSISKTIVKHGTTSFLPTTMTVSIEQINKSMHAIKELKEKGTSGAQVLGAHLEGPFVSPSAIGAQNPKYLLAPSIETFNEMTAECEDVVVSITLAPELNGSLNLIKHLSKKILIAH
;
A
#
# COMPACT_ATOMS: atom_id res chain seq x y z
N MET A 1 26.32 0.64 2.82
CA MET A 1 26.26 1.14 1.44
C MET A 1 26.33 2.65 1.45
N LEU A 2 27.02 3.27 0.49
CA LEU A 2 27.01 4.71 0.27
C LEU A 2 26.43 5.01 -1.12
N ILE A 3 25.45 5.92 -1.19
CA ILE A 3 25.01 6.51 -2.47
C ILE A 3 25.60 7.91 -2.54
N LYS A 4 26.52 8.17 -3.47
CA LYS A 4 27.22 9.46 -3.58
C LYS A 4 26.80 10.24 -4.81
N ASN A 5 27.11 11.54 -4.80
CA ASN A 5 26.92 12.45 -5.95
C ASN A 5 25.45 12.46 -6.43
N CYS A 6 24.51 12.62 -5.50
CA CYS A 6 23.08 12.61 -5.77
C CYS A 6 22.43 13.96 -5.42
N LYS A 7 21.36 14.31 -6.12
CA LYS A 7 20.46 15.41 -5.76
C LYS A 7 19.42 14.86 -4.79
N ILE A 8 19.69 14.99 -3.49
CA ILE A 8 18.85 14.46 -2.41
C ILE A 8 17.61 15.34 -2.29
N ILE A 9 16.44 14.73 -2.48
CA ILE A 9 15.14 15.39 -2.28
C ILE A 9 14.78 15.31 -0.80
N LYS A 10 14.76 16.46 -0.14
CA LYS A 10 14.25 16.63 1.22
C LYS A 10 12.84 17.21 1.17
N LEU A 11 12.23 17.40 2.34
CA LEU A 11 10.87 17.90 2.45
C LEU A 11 10.70 19.32 1.87
N ASP A 12 11.72 20.17 2.02
CA ASP A 12 11.67 21.61 1.78
C ASP A 12 12.65 22.10 0.71
N HIS A 13 13.66 21.29 0.36
CA HIS A 13 14.67 21.65 -0.65
C HIS A 13 15.34 20.43 -1.27
N ILE A 14 16.20 20.69 -2.26
CA ILE A 14 17.05 19.70 -2.91
C ILE A 14 18.50 20.12 -2.68
N GLU A 15 19.34 19.19 -2.23
CA GLU A 15 20.78 19.43 -2.04
C GLU A 15 21.62 18.39 -2.81
N LEU A 16 22.80 18.81 -3.27
CA LEU A 16 23.78 17.87 -3.82
C LEU A 16 24.53 17.23 -2.64
N GLY A 17 24.58 15.89 -2.62
CA GLY A 17 25.10 15.19 -1.47
C GLY A 17 25.35 13.69 -1.65
N SER A 18 25.54 13.03 -0.50
CA SER A 18 25.68 11.58 -0.39
C SER A 18 24.87 11.05 0.79
N VAL A 19 24.46 9.78 0.75
CA VAL A 19 23.67 9.13 1.81
C VAL A 19 24.35 7.83 2.24
N LEU A 20 24.70 7.75 3.53
CA LEU A 20 25.23 6.53 4.15
C LEU A 20 24.09 5.69 4.69
N ILE A 21 24.10 4.40 4.34
CA ILE A 21 23.10 3.42 4.73
C ILE A 21 23.80 2.23 5.40
N GLU A 22 23.38 1.91 6.63
CA GLU A 22 23.84 0.75 7.39
C GLU A 22 22.63 0.03 7.99
N ASP A 23 22.65 -1.30 7.96
CA ASP A 23 21.57 -2.16 8.48
C ASP A 23 20.16 -1.77 7.99
N GLY A 24 20.07 -1.39 6.70
CA GLY A 24 18.82 -0.99 6.05
C GLY A 24 18.27 0.37 6.49
N LYS A 25 19.05 1.17 7.22
CA LYS A 25 18.66 2.49 7.71
C LYS A 25 19.59 3.58 7.18
N ILE A 26 19.03 4.76 6.95
CA ILE A 26 19.83 5.96 6.69
C ILE A 26 20.55 6.31 7.98
N GLN A 27 21.88 6.28 7.97
CA GLN A 27 22.72 6.65 9.12
C GLN A 27 23.06 8.13 9.11
N GLU A 28 23.53 8.63 7.96
CA GLU A 28 24.05 9.98 7.85
C GLU A 28 23.86 10.52 6.42
N LEU A 29 23.56 11.82 6.32
CA LEU A 29 23.60 12.57 5.07
C LEU A 29 24.92 13.34 5.02
N ASN A 30 25.59 13.28 3.88
CA ASN A 30 26.87 13.93 3.62
C ASN A 30 27.97 13.55 4.63
N PRO A 31 28.23 12.25 4.84
CA PRO A 31 29.25 11.79 5.79
C PRO A 31 30.63 12.35 5.42
N ALA A 32 31.34 12.91 6.39
CA ALA A 32 32.70 13.43 6.18
C ALA A 32 33.72 12.31 5.99
N ASN A 33 33.53 11.19 6.69
CA ASN A 33 34.32 9.97 6.58
C ASN A 33 33.35 8.79 6.48
N TYR A 34 33.67 7.80 5.65
CA TYR A 34 32.88 6.58 5.52
C TYR A 34 33.80 5.40 5.25
N GLU A 35 33.48 4.26 5.87
CA GLU A 35 34.03 2.96 5.48
C GLU A 35 32.85 2.12 5.01
N CYS A 36 32.77 1.84 3.71
CA CYS A 36 31.67 1.04 3.18
C CYS A 36 32.15 0.08 2.09
N ASN A 37 31.58 -1.12 2.11
CA ASN A 37 31.89 -2.18 1.14
C ASN A 37 31.20 -1.97 -0.22
N GLU A 38 30.18 -1.11 -0.27
CA GLU A 38 29.37 -0.86 -1.46
C GLU A 38 29.17 0.64 -1.66
N VAL A 39 29.56 1.13 -2.85
CA VAL A 39 29.43 2.52 -3.26
C VAL A 39 28.69 2.59 -4.58
N ILE A 40 27.60 3.36 -4.61
CA ILE A 40 26.83 3.68 -5.81
C ILE A 40 27.07 5.16 -6.15
N ASP A 41 27.55 5.44 -7.35
CA ASP A 41 27.63 6.82 -7.87
C ASP A 41 26.33 7.15 -8.61
N ALA A 42 25.56 8.09 -8.08
CA ALA A 42 24.30 8.52 -8.67
C ALA A 42 24.50 9.47 -9.86
N ASN A 43 25.74 9.90 -10.18
CA ASN A 43 26.06 10.73 -11.35
C ASN A 43 25.20 12.01 -11.47
N GLY A 44 24.86 12.63 -10.34
CA GLY A 44 24.03 13.84 -10.27
C GLY A 44 22.54 13.60 -10.46
N LEU A 45 22.08 12.34 -10.49
CA LEU A 45 20.66 11.97 -10.51
C LEU A 45 19.96 12.30 -9.18
N PHE A 46 18.64 12.32 -9.22
CA PHE A 46 17.82 12.53 -8.03
C PHE A 46 17.76 11.28 -7.16
N LEU A 47 17.85 11.49 -5.85
CA LEU A 47 17.59 10.49 -4.83
C LEU A 47 16.42 10.97 -3.97
N SER A 48 15.32 10.23 -3.98
CA SER A 48 14.15 10.48 -3.14
C SER A 48 13.94 9.32 -2.17
N PRO A 49 13.16 9.53 -1.10
CA PRO A 49 12.47 8.41 -0.46
C PRO A 49 11.70 7.60 -1.50
N GLY A 50 11.65 6.28 -1.33
CA GLY A 50 10.82 5.43 -2.18
C GLY A 50 9.35 5.79 -2.05
N PHE A 51 8.61 5.64 -3.14
CA PHE A 51 7.20 6.02 -3.17
C PHE A 51 6.36 5.05 -2.33
N ILE A 52 5.30 5.60 -1.74
CA ILE A 52 4.26 4.85 -1.03
C ILE A 52 2.99 4.94 -1.88
N ASP A 53 2.55 3.81 -2.42
CA ASP A 53 1.32 3.73 -3.20
C ASP A 53 0.16 3.25 -2.32
N ILE A 54 -0.73 4.16 -1.95
CA ILE A 54 -1.84 3.87 -1.05
C ILE A 54 -3.06 3.28 -1.76
N HIS A 55 -3.05 3.19 -3.09
CA HIS A 55 -4.19 2.70 -3.87
C HIS A 55 -3.72 2.07 -5.18
N ILE A 56 -3.54 0.75 -5.18
CA ILE A 56 -3.21 -0.03 -6.37
C ILE A 56 -3.89 -1.40 -6.37
N HIS A 57 -4.64 -1.69 -7.44
CA HIS A 57 -5.30 -2.99 -7.61
C HIS A 57 -4.36 -4.07 -8.09
N GLY A 58 -3.54 -3.75 -9.10
CA GLY A 58 -2.74 -4.73 -9.81
C GLY A 58 -1.57 -4.12 -10.57
N ALA A 59 -0.58 -4.96 -10.90
CA ALA A 59 0.57 -4.62 -11.71
C ALA A 59 1.19 -5.89 -12.30
N GLY A 60 1.85 -5.77 -13.45
CA GLY A 60 2.62 -6.89 -14.03
C GLY A 60 1.75 -8.06 -14.50
N GLY A 61 0.47 -7.83 -14.75
CA GLY A 61 -0.48 -8.87 -15.16
C GLY A 61 -1.20 -9.59 -14.02
N TYR A 62 -0.99 -9.16 -12.76
CA TYR A 62 -1.62 -9.70 -11.56
C TYR A 62 -2.51 -8.66 -10.89
N ASP A 63 -3.54 -9.13 -10.19
CA ASP A 63 -4.48 -8.30 -9.44
C ASP A 63 -4.58 -8.78 -7.98
N THR A 64 -4.81 -7.86 -7.05
CA THR A 64 -5.04 -8.16 -5.62
C THR A 64 -6.20 -9.14 -5.45
N MET A 65 -7.21 -9.06 -6.32
CA MET A 65 -8.37 -9.93 -6.32
C MET A 65 -8.13 -11.34 -6.90
N ASP A 66 -6.94 -11.65 -7.43
CA ASP A 66 -6.52 -13.03 -7.67
C ASP A 66 -6.47 -13.82 -6.34
N GLY A 67 -6.24 -13.09 -5.24
CA GLY A 67 -6.36 -13.60 -3.86
C GLY A 67 -5.30 -14.62 -3.51
N THR A 68 -4.09 -14.47 -4.03
CA THR A 68 -2.96 -15.35 -3.71
C THR A 68 -1.73 -14.54 -3.31
N VAL A 69 -0.90 -15.15 -2.47
CA VAL A 69 0.41 -14.59 -2.07
C VAL A 69 1.27 -14.33 -3.30
N ASP A 70 1.29 -15.25 -4.25
CA ASP A 70 2.08 -15.12 -5.49
C ASP A 70 1.65 -13.94 -6.35
N ALA A 71 0.34 -13.66 -6.44
CA ALA A 71 -0.15 -12.52 -7.21
C ALA A 71 0.31 -11.20 -6.58
N ILE A 72 0.12 -11.02 -5.28
CA ILE A 72 0.51 -9.80 -4.57
C ILE A 72 2.04 -9.64 -4.52
N ASP A 73 2.81 -10.72 -4.35
CA ASP A 73 4.27 -10.65 -4.42
C ASP A 73 4.76 -10.29 -5.84
N SER A 74 4.06 -10.76 -6.88
CA SER A 74 4.34 -10.38 -8.27
C SER A 74 4.04 -8.90 -8.55
N ILE A 75 2.98 -8.35 -7.96
CA ILE A 75 2.72 -6.90 -7.95
C ILE A 75 3.89 -6.18 -7.30
N SER A 76 4.33 -6.64 -6.12
CA SER A 76 5.43 -6.03 -5.35
C SER A 76 6.75 -5.93 -6.15
N LYS A 77 7.10 -7.01 -6.87
CA LYS A 77 8.29 -7.09 -7.73
C LYS A 77 8.18 -6.19 -8.96
N THR A 78 6.96 -5.91 -9.40
CA THR A 78 6.72 -5.06 -10.56
C THR A 78 6.85 -3.59 -10.18
N ILE A 79 6.12 -3.15 -9.16
CA ILE A 79 6.04 -1.72 -8.82
C ILE A 79 7.36 -1.16 -8.26
N VAL A 80 8.19 -2.00 -7.63
CA VAL A 80 9.51 -1.57 -7.13
C VAL A 80 10.45 -1.12 -8.24
N LYS A 81 10.29 -1.66 -9.46
CA LYS A 81 11.05 -1.23 -10.65
C LYS A 81 10.67 0.18 -11.11
N HIS A 82 9.55 0.71 -10.61
CA HIS A 82 9.03 2.04 -10.91
C HIS A 82 9.16 3.02 -9.73
N GLY A 83 9.89 2.64 -8.68
CA GLY A 83 10.20 3.50 -7.54
C GLY A 83 9.27 3.36 -6.32
N THR A 84 8.23 2.54 -6.41
CA THR A 84 7.34 2.24 -5.26
C THR A 84 8.01 1.23 -4.35
N THR A 85 8.37 1.63 -3.13
CA THR A 85 9.03 0.74 -2.15
C THR A 85 8.05 0.17 -1.13
N SER A 86 6.84 0.71 -1.05
CA SER A 86 5.79 0.19 -0.17
C SER A 86 4.41 0.54 -0.71
N PHE A 87 3.41 -0.29 -0.42
CA PHE A 87 2.09 -0.13 -0.99
C PHE A 87 0.96 -0.75 -0.16
N LEU A 88 -0.27 -0.40 -0.50
CA LEU A 88 -1.51 -1.02 -0.03
C LEU A 88 -2.17 -1.78 -1.18
N PRO A 89 -2.08 -3.13 -1.25
CA PRO A 89 -2.90 -3.92 -2.16
C PRO A 89 -4.37 -3.55 -1.97
N THR A 90 -5.04 -3.17 -3.06
CA THR A 90 -6.38 -2.59 -3.02
C THR A 90 -7.41 -3.56 -3.58
N THR A 91 -8.44 -3.85 -2.80
CA THR A 91 -9.54 -4.73 -3.22
C THR A 91 -10.46 -4.05 -4.23
N MET A 92 -11.41 -4.82 -4.77
CA MET A 92 -12.51 -4.32 -5.61
C MET A 92 -13.85 -4.80 -5.04
N THR A 93 -14.94 -4.21 -5.55
CA THR A 93 -16.32 -4.65 -5.29
C THR A 93 -16.59 -6.01 -5.95
N VAL A 94 -16.35 -7.07 -5.20
CA VAL A 94 -16.64 -8.47 -5.56
C VAL A 94 -17.26 -9.22 -4.37
N SER A 95 -17.42 -10.54 -4.43
CA SER A 95 -18.00 -11.29 -3.31
C SER A 95 -17.16 -11.19 -2.03
N ILE A 96 -17.83 -11.26 -0.87
CA ILE A 96 -17.18 -11.29 0.45
C ILE A 96 -16.10 -12.38 0.51
N GLU A 97 -16.39 -13.57 -0.02
CA GLU A 97 -15.44 -14.70 -0.07
C GLU A 97 -14.15 -14.33 -0.82
N GLN A 98 -14.27 -13.62 -1.95
CA GLN A 98 -13.09 -13.20 -2.72
C GLN A 98 -12.31 -12.11 -1.99
N ILE A 99 -12.98 -11.14 -1.39
CA ILE A 99 -12.33 -10.10 -0.57
C ILE A 99 -11.56 -10.77 0.58
N ASN A 100 -12.22 -11.69 1.30
CA ASN A 100 -11.63 -12.42 2.41
C ASN A 100 -10.37 -13.20 1.99
N LYS A 101 -10.40 -13.86 0.83
CA LYS A 101 -9.25 -14.57 0.27
C LYS A 101 -8.06 -13.61 0.04
N SER A 102 -8.31 -12.44 -0.53
CA SER A 102 -7.27 -11.40 -0.70
C SER A 102 -6.75 -10.89 0.64
N MET A 103 -7.62 -10.67 1.63
CA MET A 103 -7.22 -10.22 2.96
C MET A 103 -6.23 -11.18 3.65
N HIS A 104 -6.44 -12.49 3.51
CA HIS A 104 -5.50 -13.49 4.03
C HIS A 104 -4.13 -13.42 3.35
N ALA A 105 -4.10 -13.31 2.02
CA ALA A 105 -2.85 -13.17 1.28
C ALA A 105 -2.09 -11.87 1.65
N ILE A 106 -2.83 -10.77 1.84
CA ILE A 106 -2.26 -9.49 2.30
C ILE A 106 -1.68 -9.63 3.70
N LYS A 107 -2.41 -10.26 4.63
CA LYS A 107 -1.94 -10.48 6.01
C LYS A 107 -0.65 -11.29 6.05
N GLU A 108 -0.60 -12.39 5.28
CA GLU A 108 0.59 -13.22 5.19
C GLU A 108 1.81 -12.43 4.68
N LEU A 109 1.66 -11.64 3.62
CA LEU A 109 2.76 -10.86 3.05
C LEU A 109 3.15 -9.65 3.91
N LYS A 110 2.22 -9.08 4.67
CA LYS A 110 2.52 -8.04 5.66
C LYS A 110 3.42 -8.59 6.76
N GLU A 111 3.17 -9.81 7.22
CA GLU A 111 3.92 -10.45 8.30
C GLU A 111 5.26 -11.04 7.84
N LYS A 112 5.26 -11.76 6.71
CA LYS A 112 6.45 -12.46 6.19
C LYS A 112 7.33 -11.59 5.30
N GLY A 113 6.79 -10.48 4.80
CA GLY A 113 7.42 -9.62 3.81
C GLY A 113 7.23 -10.11 2.38
N THR A 114 7.65 -9.26 1.45
CA THR A 114 7.60 -9.46 0.01
C THR A 114 9.00 -9.55 -0.57
N SER A 115 9.13 -10.04 -1.79
CA SER A 115 10.41 -9.99 -2.52
C SER A 115 10.68 -8.62 -3.17
N GLY A 116 9.67 -7.76 -3.28
CA GLY A 116 9.75 -6.41 -3.82
C GLY A 116 9.27 -5.34 -2.83
N ALA A 117 8.42 -4.43 -3.28
CA ALA A 117 7.84 -3.37 -2.45
C ALA A 117 7.08 -3.92 -1.23
N GLN A 118 7.25 -3.32 -0.05
CA GLN A 118 6.63 -3.79 1.18
C GLN A 118 5.10 -3.58 1.21
N VAL A 119 4.35 -4.60 1.63
CA VAL A 119 2.92 -4.45 1.97
C VAL A 119 2.79 -3.79 3.34
N LEU A 120 2.14 -2.61 3.41
CA LEU A 120 1.90 -1.90 4.68
C LEU A 120 0.57 -2.30 5.35
N GLY A 121 -0.33 -2.90 4.59
CA GLY A 121 -1.69 -3.24 4.99
C GLY A 121 -2.61 -3.32 3.78
N ALA A 122 -3.90 -3.49 4.01
CA ALA A 122 -4.91 -3.49 2.96
C ALA A 122 -5.55 -2.11 2.81
N HIS A 123 -5.88 -1.77 1.56
CA HIS A 123 -6.89 -0.76 1.25
C HIS A 123 -8.15 -1.47 0.74
N LEU A 124 -9.27 -1.27 1.43
CA LEU A 124 -10.56 -1.79 1.00
C LEU A 124 -11.27 -0.77 0.11
N GLU A 125 -11.29 -0.98 -1.20
CA GLU A 125 -12.14 -0.21 -2.11
C GLU A 125 -13.40 -1.02 -2.48
N GLY A 126 -14.54 -0.56 -1.96
CA GLY A 126 -15.80 -1.30 -2.05
C GLY A 126 -15.94 -2.40 -0.98
N PRO A 127 -17.12 -3.05 -0.90
CA PRO A 127 -18.29 -2.93 -1.77
C PRO A 127 -19.25 -1.77 -1.42
N PHE A 128 -18.84 -0.88 -0.51
CA PHE A 128 -19.63 0.23 0.02
C PHE A 128 -19.66 1.45 -0.91
N VAL A 129 -19.96 1.25 -2.19
CA VAL A 129 -19.91 2.29 -3.24
C VAL A 129 -21.31 2.75 -3.63
N SER A 130 -21.43 4.05 -3.93
CA SER A 130 -22.68 4.65 -4.39
C SER A 130 -23.07 4.13 -5.78
N PRO A 131 -24.30 3.63 -6.00
CA PRO A 131 -24.75 3.23 -7.34
C PRO A 131 -24.67 4.35 -8.38
N SER A 132 -24.79 5.61 -7.95
CA SER A 132 -24.66 6.78 -8.83
C SER A 132 -23.21 7.13 -9.19
N ALA A 133 -22.22 6.57 -8.50
CA ALA A 133 -20.79 6.81 -8.72
C ALA A 133 -20.00 5.50 -8.83
N ILE A 134 -20.58 4.51 -9.49
CA ILE A 134 -20.08 3.12 -9.46
C ILE A 134 -18.77 2.89 -10.23
N GLY A 135 -18.47 3.70 -11.25
CA GLY A 135 -17.27 3.52 -12.06
C GLY A 135 -17.13 2.11 -12.63
N ALA A 136 -15.97 1.48 -12.41
CA ALA A 136 -15.68 0.10 -12.84
C ALA A 136 -16.12 -0.99 -11.83
N GLN A 137 -16.73 -0.60 -10.71
CA GLN A 137 -17.16 -1.53 -9.66
C GLN A 137 -18.38 -2.34 -10.13
N ASN A 138 -18.47 -3.61 -9.72
CA ASN A 138 -19.56 -4.47 -10.19
C ASN A 138 -20.85 -4.26 -9.35
N PRO A 139 -21.95 -3.77 -9.94
CA PRO A 139 -23.18 -3.45 -9.22
C PRO A 139 -23.80 -4.65 -8.50
N LYS A 140 -23.53 -5.87 -8.97
CA LYS A 140 -24.06 -7.11 -8.38
C LYS A 140 -23.55 -7.33 -6.95
N TYR A 141 -22.38 -6.80 -6.62
CA TYR A 141 -21.73 -7.03 -5.33
C TYR A 141 -21.76 -5.81 -4.41
N LEU A 142 -22.52 -4.77 -4.75
CA LEU A 142 -22.71 -3.64 -3.85
C LEU A 142 -23.46 -4.09 -2.59
N LEU A 143 -22.96 -3.67 -1.44
CA LEU A 143 -23.55 -3.97 -0.14
C LEU A 143 -23.78 -2.68 0.64
N ALA A 144 -24.79 -2.71 1.50
CA ALA A 144 -25.01 -1.63 2.44
C ALA A 144 -23.87 -1.62 3.49
N PRO A 145 -23.32 -0.45 3.83
CA PRO A 145 -22.25 -0.37 4.82
C PRO A 145 -22.74 -0.74 6.21
N SER A 146 -22.09 -1.71 6.84
CA SER A 146 -22.38 -2.12 8.21
C SER A 146 -21.11 -2.67 8.88
N ILE A 147 -21.08 -2.69 10.21
CA ILE A 147 -19.95 -3.26 10.97
C ILE A 147 -19.90 -4.77 10.71
N GLU A 148 -21.08 -5.39 10.62
CA GLU A 148 -21.25 -6.81 10.33
C GLU A 148 -20.63 -7.18 8.97
N THR A 149 -20.98 -6.47 7.91
CA THR A 149 -20.43 -6.71 6.56
C THR A 149 -18.93 -6.44 6.50
N PHE A 150 -18.44 -5.40 7.18
CA PHE A 150 -17.01 -5.15 7.29
C PHE A 150 -16.28 -6.34 7.96
N ASN A 151 -16.81 -6.82 9.09
CA ASN A 151 -16.24 -7.97 9.79
C ASN A 151 -16.29 -9.26 8.95
N GLU A 152 -17.35 -9.47 8.17
CA GLU A 152 -17.43 -10.61 7.25
C GLU A 152 -16.37 -10.54 6.14
N MET A 153 -16.15 -9.35 5.56
CA MET A 153 -15.13 -9.12 4.53
C MET A 153 -13.71 -9.35 5.05
N THR A 154 -13.42 -8.92 6.28
CA THR A 154 -12.06 -8.97 6.84
C THR A 154 -11.81 -10.23 7.65
N ALA A 155 -12.84 -10.85 8.22
CA ALA A 155 -12.75 -11.94 9.20
C ALA A 155 -11.63 -11.67 10.24
N GLU A 156 -10.66 -12.57 10.38
CA GLU A 156 -9.51 -12.45 11.29
C GLU A 156 -8.41 -11.47 10.83
N CYS A 157 -8.62 -10.78 9.70
CA CYS A 157 -7.68 -9.85 9.09
C CYS A 157 -8.09 -8.37 9.27
N GLU A 158 -8.98 -8.03 10.21
CA GLU A 158 -9.33 -6.62 10.50
C GLU A 158 -8.08 -5.76 10.77
N ASP A 159 -7.11 -6.32 11.49
CA ASP A 159 -5.89 -5.64 11.93
C ASP A 159 -4.94 -5.24 10.79
N VAL A 160 -5.11 -5.81 9.60
CA VAL A 160 -4.29 -5.46 8.44
C VAL A 160 -4.91 -4.34 7.60
N VAL A 161 -6.19 -4.00 7.80
CA VAL A 161 -6.85 -2.91 7.08
C VAL A 161 -6.33 -1.57 7.60
N VAL A 162 -5.77 -0.77 6.69
CA VAL A 162 -5.22 0.57 7.00
C VAL A 162 -6.07 1.67 6.39
N SER A 163 -6.75 1.39 5.26
CA SER A 163 -7.62 2.33 4.59
C SER A 163 -8.90 1.66 4.11
N ILE A 164 -10.01 2.39 4.06
CA ILE A 164 -11.26 1.99 3.41
C ILE A 164 -11.85 3.15 2.63
N THR A 165 -12.26 2.88 1.39
CA THR A 165 -13.05 3.80 0.55
C THR A 165 -14.52 3.40 0.62
N LEU A 166 -15.37 4.33 1.04
CA LEU A 166 -16.82 4.12 1.11
C LEU A 166 -17.60 5.40 0.83
N ALA A 167 -18.80 5.25 0.28
CA ALA A 167 -19.72 6.34 -0.01
C ALA A 167 -20.42 6.79 1.29
N PRO A 168 -20.17 8.02 1.78
CA PRO A 168 -20.66 8.48 3.09
C PRO A 168 -22.18 8.69 3.14
N GLU A 169 -22.83 8.86 1.99
CA GLU A 169 -24.27 9.09 1.87
C GLU A 169 -25.11 7.80 1.99
N LEU A 170 -24.49 6.63 1.92
CA LEU A 170 -25.21 5.36 2.04
C LEU A 170 -25.72 5.15 3.48
N ASN A 171 -26.90 4.54 3.59
CA ASN A 171 -27.46 4.16 4.89
C ASN A 171 -26.49 3.20 5.61
N GLY A 172 -26.05 3.58 6.80
CA GLY A 172 -25.11 2.80 7.63
C GLY A 172 -23.67 3.32 7.60
N SER A 173 -23.28 4.10 6.59
CA SER A 173 -21.91 4.61 6.44
C SER A 173 -21.42 5.40 7.64
N LEU A 174 -22.22 6.32 8.18
CA LEU A 174 -21.81 7.14 9.33
C LEU A 174 -21.54 6.30 10.59
N ASN A 175 -22.28 5.21 10.79
CA ASN A 175 -22.05 4.30 11.91
C ASN A 175 -20.74 3.52 11.71
N LEU A 176 -20.52 2.98 10.51
CA LEU A 176 -19.29 2.28 10.17
C LEU A 176 -18.07 3.19 10.25
N ILE A 177 -18.13 4.41 9.69
CA ILE A 177 -17.06 5.42 9.79
C ILE A 177 -16.69 5.66 11.25
N LYS A 178 -17.68 5.90 12.12
CA LYS A 178 -17.45 6.16 13.54
C LYS A 178 -16.80 4.96 14.25
N HIS A 179 -17.13 3.74 13.82
CA HIS A 179 -16.52 2.52 14.34
C HIS A 179 -15.04 2.40 13.93
N LEU A 180 -14.73 2.67 12.66
CA LEU A 180 -13.41 2.44 12.07
C LEU A 180 -12.41 3.60 12.24
N SER A 181 -12.88 4.85 12.34
CA SER A 181 -12.04 6.05 12.29
C SER A 181 -11.00 6.18 13.40
N LYS A 182 -11.06 5.34 14.43
CA LYS A 182 -10.05 5.27 15.49
C LYS A 182 -8.80 4.48 15.09
N LYS A 183 -8.89 3.66 14.04
CA LYS A 183 -7.86 2.68 13.66
C LYS A 183 -7.54 2.71 12.15
N ILE A 184 -8.49 3.10 11.31
CA ILE A 184 -8.43 2.99 9.86
C ILE A 184 -8.64 4.37 9.24
N LEU A 185 -7.87 4.68 8.20
CA LEU A 185 -8.06 5.86 7.36
C LEU A 185 -9.35 5.72 6.54
N ILE A 186 -10.20 6.75 6.55
CA ILE A 186 -11.41 6.80 5.75
C ILE A 186 -11.15 7.65 4.51
N ALA A 187 -11.22 7.03 3.34
CA ALA A 187 -11.17 7.67 2.03
C ALA A 187 -12.60 7.78 1.45
N HIS A 188 -12.80 8.75 0.57
CA HIS A 188 -14.08 9.08 -0.06
C HIS A 188 -13.92 9.21 -1.57
#